data_AF-A0A9F2WIQ8-F1
#
_entry.id   AF-A0A9F2WIQ8-F1
#
_cell.length_a   1.000
_cell.length_b   1.000
_cell.length_c   1.000
_cell.angle_alpha   90.00
_cell.angle_beta   90.00
_cell.angle_gamma   90.00
#
_symmetry.space_group_name_H-M   'P 1'
#
loop_
_entity.id
_entity.type
_entity.pdbx_description
1 polymer ?
#
loop_
_entity_poly.entity_id
_entity_poly.type
_entity_poly.pdbx_seq_one_letter_code
_entity_poly.pdbx_strand_id
1 'polypeptide(L)'
;MEQGTSPEKEPLLPGAAERHRLYSGRDSGDLGDDGHCGVSAASSPRSGGPVIDDPDLYFNQAVVFIEDAVQYRSINHRVDSNSLWLYRWYYSEVCQWILILTITLILALAFIETPSSLTATSDVRYRSEAWEPPCGLTEIIELLCFLVFIADVSVKSYLIGWDEFRKTKWLMAYILVLLTSLVDWSISLSSSCHENLRIRRILRPFFLLQNSSMMKKTLKSIKRTLPEIASVMLLLAVHLFLFTMFGILLFARTKDGQQDKEWQGYFHNLPDSLTSLLVLLTTANNPDVMIPAYSKNRAYCIFFILFTVIGKLLVSLNKTPAEAMQCEFCVMANVIVGGA
;
A
#
# COMPACT_ATOMS: atom_id res chain seq x y z
N MET A 1 -6.71 -7.41 27.82
CA MET A 1 -6.65 -8.76 28.41
C MET A 1 -5.92 -9.64 27.41
N GLU A 2 -4.79 -10.20 27.85
CA GLU A 2 -3.85 -11.10 27.17
C GLU A 2 -3.28 -10.71 25.78
N GLN A 3 -2.05 -10.19 25.81
CA GLN A 3 -1.14 -10.17 24.66
C GLN A 3 -0.32 -11.47 24.66
N GLY A 4 -0.54 -12.31 23.66
CA GLY A 4 0.33 -13.46 23.38
C GLY A 4 1.67 -12.99 22.83
N THR A 5 2.73 -13.16 23.63
CA THR A 5 4.13 -13.01 23.25
C THR A 5 4.49 -14.04 22.18
N SER A 6 4.86 -13.55 20.99
CA SER A 6 5.49 -14.36 19.95
C SER A 6 6.91 -14.74 20.40
N PRO A 7 7.39 -15.97 20.16
CA PRO A 7 8.73 -16.38 20.59
C PRO A 7 9.79 -15.60 19.81
N GLU A 8 10.67 -14.94 20.56
CA GLU A 8 11.92 -14.36 20.08
C GLU A 8 12.77 -15.50 19.51
N LYS A 9 13.07 -15.45 18.21
CA LYS A 9 13.98 -16.41 17.58
C LYS A 9 15.39 -15.86 17.67
N GLU A 10 16.26 -16.58 18.36
CA GLU A 10 17.70 -16.35 18.37
C GLU A 10 18.27 -16.27 16.94
N PRO A 11 19.22 -15.34 16.68
CA PRO A 11 19.92 -15.31 15.41
C PRO A 11 20.71 -16.60 15.22
N LEU A 12 20.67 -17.14 14.00
CA LEU A 12 21.41 -18.35 13.61
C LEU A 12 22.92 -18.07 13.62
N LEU A 13 23.54 -18.21 14.79
CA LEU A 13 24.99 -18.20 14.97
C LEU A 13 25.56 -19.58 14.58
N PRO A 14 26.60 -19.65 13.73
CA PRO A 14 27.40 -20.86 13.59
C PRO A 14 28.18 -21.09 14.89
N GLY A 15 27.96 -22.22 15.57
CA GLY A 15 28.88 -22.71 16.63
C GLY A 15 28.50 -22.45 18.10
N ALA A 16 27.28 -22.03 18.42
CA ALA A 16 26.87 -21.82 19.83
C ALA A 16 26.58 -23.11 20.62
N ALA A 17 26.33 -24.25 19.95
CA ALA A 17 25.91 -25.50 20.60
C ALA A 17 27.00 -26.18 21.46
N GLU A 18 28.26 -25.78 21.33
CA GLU A 18 29.38 -26.51 21.95
C GLU A 18 29.97 -25.79 23.19
N ARG A 19 29.64 -24.51 23.39
CA ARG A 19 30.19 -23.71 24.50
C ARG A 19 29.42 -23.82 25.81
N HIS A 20 28.17 -24.31 25.78
CA HIS A 20 27.30 -24.37 26.97
C HIS A 20 27.45 -25.64 27.83
N ARG A 21 28.34 -26.58 27.46
CA ARG A 21 28.58 -27.81 28.24
C ARG A 21 29.81 -27.79 29.16
N LEU A 22 30.66 -26.76 29.13
CA LEU A 22 31.93 -26.77 29.88
C LEU A 22 31.93 -26.01 31.21
N TYR A 23 30.83 -25.37 31.61
CA TYR A 23 30.71 -24.69 32.90
C TYR A 23 29.34 -24.95 33.54
N SER A 24 29.01 -26.22 33.78
CA SER A 24 27.98 -26.56 34.77
C SER A 24 28.15 -27.99 35.24
N GLY A 25 28.53 -28.15 36.51
CA GLY A 25 28.27 -29.36 37.29
C GLY A 25 29.42 -30.35 37.41
N ARG A 26 30.16 -30.26 38.53
CA ARG A 26 30.32 -31.44 39.39
C ARG A 26 30.66 -31.04 40.83
N ASP A 27 29.61 -30.97 41.64
CA ASP A 27 29.64 -31.15 43.09
C ASP A 27 28.71 -32.35 43.39
N SER A 28 29.18 -33.31 44.19
CA SER A 28 28.46 -34.47 44.79
C SER A 28 27.84 -35.49 43.79
N GLY A 29 28.04 -36.81 43.82
CA GLY A 29 28.31 -37.78 44.88
C GLY A 29 27.07 -38.67 45.05
N ASP A 30 27.00 -39.85 44.41
CA ASP A 30 26.42 -41.10 44.96
C ASP A 30 26.59 -42.33 44.03
N LEU A 31 26.52 -43.52 44.65
CA LEU A 31 26.84 -44.90 44.27
C LEU A 31 26.14 -45.54 43.02
N GLY A 32 26.80 -46.57 42.46
CA GLY A 32 26.15 -47.88 42.23
C GLY A 32 26.17 -48.52 40.81
N ASP A 33 27.04 -49.53 40.68
CA ASP A 33 26.76 -50.86 40.06
C ASP A 33 26.95 -51.13 38.54
N ASP A 34 27.25 -52.41 38.29
CA ASP A 34 27.99 -53.06 37.21
C ASP A 34 27.29 -53.30 35.86
N GLY A 35 28.08 -53.60 34.82
CA GLY A 35 27.68 -54.63 33.84
C GLY A 35 27.89 -54.36 32.33
N HIS A 36 28.99 -54.92 31.79
CA HIS A 36 29.10 -55.62 30.47
C HIS A 36 28.80 -54.85 29.16
N CYS A 37 29.82 -54.59 28.32
CA CYS A 37 30.42 -55.45 27.26
C CYS A 37 29.84 -55.19 25.85
N GLY A 38 30.70 -54.78 24.90
CA GLY A 38 30.45 -55.05 23.47
C GLY A 38 30.89 -53.98 22.45
N VAL A 39 32.17 -54.03 22.05
CA VAL A 39 32.64 -54.00 20.64
C VAL A 39 32.10 -52.91 19.69
N SER A 40 32.96 -51.94 19.32
CA SER A 40 33.60 -51.91 17.99
C SER A 40 34.36 -50.62 17.77
N ALA A 41 35.65 -50.75 17.48
CA ALA A 41 36.47 -49.68 16.93
C ALA A 41 35.96 -49.34 15.52
N ALA A 42 35.44 -48.12 15.34
CA ALA A 42 35.24 -47.52 14.03
C ALA A 42 35.83 -46.11 14.07
N SER A 43 37.06 -46.01 13.55
CA SER A 43 37.70 -44.84 12.96
C SER A 43 37.06 -43.47 13.27
N SER A 44 37.67 -42.72 14.19
CA SER A 44 37.53 -41.27 14.20
C SER A 44 38.11 -40.69 12.91
N PRO A 45 37.37 -39.90 12.12
CA PRO A 45 38.01 -38.87 11.34
C PRO A 45 38.37 -37.75 12.33
N ARG A 46 39.65 -37.66 12.66
CA ARG A 46 40.24 -36.38 13.09
C ARG A 46 39.99 -35.38 11.95
N SER A 47 38.97 -34.55 12.10
CA SER A 47 38.93 -33.24 11.45
C SER A 47 38.64 -32.17 12.51
N GLY A 48 39.47 -32.15 13.55
CA GLY A 48 39.75 -30.90 14.26
C GLY A 48 40.62 -30.03 13.35
N GLY A 49 40.00 -29.46 12.31
CA GLY A 49 40.57 -28.29 11.66
C GLY A 49 40.53 -27.14 12.65
N PRO A 50 41.50 -26.22 12.65
CA PRO A 50 41.44 -25.05 13.49
C PRO A 50 40.18 -24.27 13.11
N VAL A 51 39.29 -24.02 14.07
CA VAL A 51 38.31 -22.93 13.94
C VAL A 51 39.16 -21.67 13.90
N ILE A 52 39.41 -21.17 12.70
CA ILE A 52 40.03 -19.85 12.51
C ILE A 52 38.98 -18.86 12.99
N ASP A 53 39.07 -18.46 14.27
CA ASP A 53 38.39 -17.28 14.77
C ASP A 53 38.93 -16.11 13.95
N ASP A 54 38.17 -15.68 12.94
CA ASP A 54 38.52 -14.56 12.08
C ASP A 54 38.01 -13.28 12.77
N PRO A 55 38.86 -12.56 13.54
CA PRO A 55 38.41 -11.42 14.35
C PRO A 55 37.75 -10.33 13.50
N ASP A 56 38.17 -10.23 12.24
CA ASP A 56 37.66 -9.27 11.26
C ASP A 56 36.20 -9.56 10.87
N LEU A 57 35.76 -10.83 10.91
CA LEU A 57 34.36 -11.19 10.63
C LEU A 57 33.43 -10.65 11.74
N TYR A 58 33.78 -10.88 13.00
CA TYR A 58 33.00 -10.39 14.13
C TYR A 58 32.98 -8.86 14.19
N PHE A 59 34.10 -8.21 13.85
CA PHE A 59 34.15 -6.76 13.74
C PHE A 59 33.19 -6.24 12.66
N ASN A 60 33.21 -6.82 11.45
CA ASN A 60 32.30 -6.44 10.37
C ASN A 60 30.84 -6.70 10.71
N GLN A 61 30.53 -7.82 11.38
CA GLN A 61 29.19 -8.13 11.85
C GLN A 61 28.69 -7.08 12.85
N ALA A 62 29.52 -6.70 13.84
CA ALA A 62 29.16 -5.69 14.82
C ALA A 62 28.88 -4.33 14.17
N VAL A 63 29.70 -3.91 13.20
CA VAL A 63 29.50 -2.67 12.43
C VAL A 63 28.15 -2.69 11.71
N VAL A 64 27.85 -3.76 10.97
CA VAL A 64 26.60 -3.88 10.22
C VAL A 64 25.38 -3.85 11.13
N PHE A 65 25.42 -4.49 12.30
CA PHE A 65 24.31 -4.46 13.27
C PHE A 65 24.09 -3.08 13.88
N ILE A 66 25.17 -2.34 14.16
CA ILE A 66 25.06 -0.96 14.64
C ILE A 66 24.47 -0.06 13.55
N GLU A 67 24.93 -0.18 12.31
CA GLU A 67 24.37 0.56 11.17
C GLU A 67 22.88 0.24 10.95
N ASP A 68 22.50 -1.04 11.03
CA ASP A 68 21.11 -1.49 10.93
C ASP A 68 20.23 -0.90 12.03
N ALA A 69 20.72 -0.83 13.26
CA ALA A 69 20.01 -0.23 14.37
C ALA A 69 19.77 1.28 14.16
N VAL A 70 20.80 2.01 13.69
CA VAL A 70 20.70 3.45 13.36
C VAL A 70 19.71 3.69 12.22
N GLN A 71 19.69 2.81 11.22
CA GLN A 71 18.85 2.94 10.02
C GLN A 71 17.49 2.21 10.13
N TYR A 72 17.15 1.67 11.30
CA TYR A 72 15.91 0.92 11.57
C TYR A 72 15.65 -0.25 10.60
N ARG A 73 16.71 -1.00 10.26
CA ARG A 73 16.66 -2.21 9.41
C ARG A 73 16.51 -3.47 10.25
N SER A 74 15.95 -4.54 9.67
CA SER A 74 15.77 -5.83 10.35
C SER A 74 16.95 -6.78 10.13
N ILE A 75 17.36 -7.51 11.17
CA ILE A 75 18.54 -8.39 11.22
C ILE A 75 18.26 -9.79 10.61
N ASN A 76 17.60 -9.86 9.47
CA ASN A 76 17.21 -11.13 8.83
C ASN A 76 18.13 -11.49 7.65
N HIS A 77 19.41 -11.12 7.69
CA HIS A 77 20.37 -11.37 6.62
C HIS A 77 21.42 -12.42 7.02
N ARG A 78 21.96 -13.11 6.01
CA ARG A 78 23.05 -14.09 6.14
C ARG A 78 24.34 -13.42 6.59
N VAL A 79 25.00 -13.99 7.61
CA VAL A 79 26.20 -13.44 8.25
C VAL A 79 27.46 -14.20 7.81
N ASP A 80 27.75 -14.16 6.52
CA ASP A 80 28.99 -14.70 5.93
C ASP A 80 29.88 -13.53 5.46
N SER A 81 31.21 -13.67 5.45
CA SER A 81 32.14 -12.57 5.10
C SER A 81 31.81 -11.92 3.74
N ASN A 82 31.55 -12.74 2.71
CA ASN A 82 31.17 -12.27 1.38
C ASN A 82 29.76 -11.64 1.35
N SER A 83 28.83 -12.17 2.13
CA SER A 83 27.46 -11.64 2.23
C SER A 83 27.43 -10.27 2.92
N LEU A 84 28.26 -10.06 3.94
CA LEU A 84 28.40 -8.77 4.63
C LEU A 84 29.04 -7.71 3.72
N TRP A 85 30.05 -8.07 2.93
CA TRP A 85 30.61 -7.16 1.92
C TRP A 85 29.55 -6.76 0.89
N LEU A 86 28.81 -7.72 0.34
CA LEU A 86 27.73 -7.46 -0.61
C LEU A 86 26.60 -6.63 0.02
N TYR A 87 26.26 -6.88 1.29
CA TYR A 87 25.27 -6.12 2.04
C TYR A 87 25.68 -4.64 2.17
N ARG A 88 26.93 -4.38 2.55
CA ARG A 88 27.48 -3.01 2.68
C ARG A 88 27.53 -2.31 1.31
N TRP A 89 27.89 -3.02 0.24
CA TRP A 89 27.85 -2.47 -1.12
C TRP A 89 26.42 -2.14 -1.58
N TYR A 90 25.47 -3.04 -1.33
CA TYR A 90 24.06 -2.85 -1.68
C TYR A 90 23.43 -1.65 -0.95
N TYR A 91 23.77 -1.47 0.33
CA TYR A 91 23.31 -0.33 1.13
C TYR A 91 24.18 0.92 1.02
N SER A 92 25.17 0.93 0.13
CA SER A 92 25.93 2.14 -0.16
C SER A 92 25.02 3.21 -0.77
N GLU A 93 25.34 4.47 -0.50
CA GLU A 93 24.62 5.63 -1.04
C GLU A 93 24.47 5.53 -2.56
N VAL A 94 25.53 5.16 -3.27
CA VAL A 94 25.52 5.07 -4.74
C VAL A 94 24.51 4.04 -5.23
N CYS A 95 24.48 2.84 -4.63
CA CYS A 95 23.55 1.78 -5.04
C CYS A 95 22.09 2.19 -4.74
N GLN A 96 21.84 2.80 -3.57
CA GLN A 96 20.51 3.28 -3.21
C GLN A 96 20.04 4.44 -4.10
N TRP A 97 20.93 5.37 -4.45
CA TRP A 97 20.62 6.46 -5.40
C TRP A 97 20.29 5.92 -6.80
N ILE A 98 21.00 4.90 -7.29
CA ILE A 98 20.68 4.25 -8.56
C ILE A 98 19.28 3.65 -8.50
N LEU A 99 18.93 2.91 -7.44
CA LEU A 99 17.60 2.32 -7.27
C LEU A 99 16.49 3.39 -7.23
N ILE A 100 16.70 4.47 -6.48
CA ILE A 100 15.75 5.59 -6.42
C ILE A 100 15.60 6.24 -7.80
N LEU A 101 16.70 6.50 -8.50
CA LEU A 101 16.68 7.05 -9.86
C LEU A 101 15.93 6.15 -10.83
N THR A 102 16.14 4.83 -10.77
CA THR A 102 15.38 3.87 -11.59
C THR A 102 13.89 3.91 -11.29
N ILE A 103 13.48 4.00 -10.01
CA ILE A 103 12.08 4.13 -9.61
C ILE A 103 11.49 5.46 -10.13
N THR A 104 12.22 6.55 -10.02
CA THR A 104 11.79 7.85 -10.56
C THR A 104 11.66 7.79 -12.08
N LEU A 105 12.60 7.16 -12.78
CA LEU A 105 12.58 7.01 -14.24
C LEU A 105 11.36 6.21 -14.71
N ILE A 106 11.08 5.04 -14.10
CA ILE A 106 9.94 4.20 -14.52
C ILE A 106 8.60 4.89 -14.27
N LEU A 107 8.48 5.69 -13.21
CA LEU A 107 7.29 6.51 -12.95
C LEU A 107 7.19 7.69 -13.92
N ALA A 108 8.33 8.33 -14.26
CA ALA A 108 8.38 9.45 -15.19
C ALA A 108 8.08 9.05 -16.64
N LEU A 109 8.30 7.79 -17.03
CA LEU A 109 7.93 7.28 -18.35
C LEU A 109 6.44 7.51 -18.69
N ALA A 110 5.56 7.58 -17.68
CA ALA A 110 4.14 7.89 -17.87
C ALA A 110 3.88 9.25 -18.54
N PHE A 111 4.80 10.22 -18.45
CA PHE A 111 4.66 11.51 -19.12
C PHE A 111 4.99 11.47 -20.62
N ILE A 112 5.84 10.52 -21.03
CA ILE A 112 6.35 10.37 -22.40
C ILE A 112 5.51 9.35 -23.19
N GLU A 113 5.05 8.31 -22.52
CA GLU A 113 4.21 7.26 -23.12
C GLU A 113 2.87 7.78 -23.62
N THR A 114 2.22 7.03 -24.53
CA THR A 114 0.90 7.36 -25.04
C THR A 114 -0.21 7.11 -23.98
N PRO A 115 -1.10 8.08 -23.71
CA PRO A 115 -1.15 9.45 -24.27
C PRO A 115 -0.08 10.37 -23.64
N SER A 116 0.73 11.03 -24.47
CA SER A 116 1.82 11.86 -23.97
C SER A 116 1.30 13.17 -23.36
N SER A 117 1.95 13.59 -22.27
CA SER A 117 1.62 14.83 -21.55
C SER A 117 2.39 16.04 -22.09
N LEU A 118 3.24 15.84 -23.10
CA LEU A 118 4.08 16.87 -23.70
C LEU A 118 3.30 17.71 -24.72
N THR A 119 2.32 18.47 -24.22
CA THR A 119 1.56 19.46 -25.01
C THR A 119 1.58 20.81 -24.30
N ALA A 120 1.57 21.91 -25.07
CA ALA A 120 1.62 23.26 -24.51
C ALA A 120 0.36 23.63 -23.71
N THR A 121 -0.78 23.00 -24.03
CA THR A 121 -2.05 23.17 -23.32
C THR A 121 -2.74 21.82 -23.12
N SER A 122 -3.51 21.71 -22.03
CA SER A 122 -4.39 20.57 -21.74
C SER A 122 -5.82 20.79 -22.22
N ASP A 123 -6.19 21.99 -22.70
CA ASP A 123 -7.53 22.27 -23.23
C ASP A 123 -7.72 21.54 -24.56
N VAL A 124 -8.67 20.60 -24.59
CA VAL A 124 -9.01 19.78 -25.77
C VAL A 124 -9.33 20.64 -26.99
N ARG A 125 -9.87 21.85 -26.80
CA ARG A 125 -10.24 22.76 -27.90
C ARG A 125 -9.04 23.36 -28.63
N TYR A 126 -7.91 23.52 -27.95
CA TYR A 126 -6.71 24.18 -28.49
C TYR A 126 -5.47 23.28 -28.45
N ARG A 127 -5.66 21.98 -28.20
CA ARG A 127 -4.57 21.02 -28.02
C ARG A 127 -3.84 20.78 -29.33
N SER A 128 -2.53 21.05 -29.33
CA SER A 128 -1.63 20.65 -30.42
C SER A 128 -1.49 19.13 -30.48
N GLU A 129 -1.17 18.60 -31.67
CA GLU A 129 -0.87 17.19 -31.85
C GLU A 129 0.21 16.73 -30.86
N ALA A 130 -0.07 15.65 -30.13
CA ALA A 130 0.81 15.17 -29.09
C ALA A 130 2.00 14.43 -29.74
N TRP A 131 3.20 14.62 -29.21
CA TRP A 131 4.37 13.91 -29.72
C TRP A 131 4.25 12.41 -29.41
N GLU A 132 4.30 11.57 -30.44
CA GLU A 132 4.26 10.12 -30.32
C GLU A 132 5.69 9.55 -30.33
N PRO A 133 6.12 8.89 -29.24
CA PRO A 133 7.45 8.27 -29.22
C PRO A 133 7.47 7.04 -30.15
N PRO A 134 8.62 6.73 -30.78
CA PRO A 134 8.77 5.50 -31.53
C PRO A 134 8.57 4.29 -30.59
N CYS A 135 7.87 3.27 -31.09
CA CYS A 135 7.41 2.12 -30.32
C CYS A 135 8.50 1.47 -29.45
N GLY A 136 9.72 1.32 -29.96
CA GLY A 136 10.82 0.68 -29.24
C GLY A 136 11.48 1.50 -28.14
N LEU A 137 11.43 2.85 -28.18
CA LEU A 137 12.23 3.66 -27.25
C LEU A 137 11.74 3.52 -25.81
N THR A 138 10.43 3.63 -25.60
CA THR A 138 9.84 3.51 -24.25
C THR A 138 9.97 2.09 -23.70
N GLU A 139 9.80 1.08 -24.55
CA GLU A 139 9.92 -0.34 -24.18
C GLU A 139 11.37 -0.72 -23.80
N ILE A 140 12.38 -0.14 -24.45
CA ILE A 140 13.80 -0.37 -24.11
C ILE A 140 14.13 0.25 -22.74
N ILE A 141 13.68 1.49 -22.48
CA ILE A 141 13.91 2.14 -21.19
C ILE A 141 13.21 1.36 -20.06
N GLU A 142 11.98 0.90 -20.31
CA GLU A 142 11.23 0.06 -19.36
C GLU A 142 11.94 -1.28 -19.09
N LEU A 143 12.43 -1.96 -20.13
CA LEU A 143 13.22 -3.19 -19.97
C LEU A 143 14.47 -2.96 -19.13
N LEU A 144 15.20 -1.86 -19.39
CA LEU A 144 16.41 -1.53 -18.64
C LEU A 144 16.10 -1.31 -17.15
N CYS A 145 14.98 -0.66 -16.83
CA CYS A 145 14.51 -0.53 -15.45
C CYS A 145 14.17 -1.90 -14.83
N PHE A 146 13.49 -2.77 -15.57
CA PHE A 146 13.17 -4.13 -15.09
C PHE A 146 14.43 -4.97 -14.85
N LEU A 147 15.47 -4.84 -15.68
CA LEU A 147 16.76 -5.51 -15.44
C LEU A 147 17.39 -5.07 -14.11
N VAL A 148 17.34 -3.78 -13.79
CA VAL A 148 17.81 -3.27 -12.48
C VAL A 148 16.97 -3.83 -11.33
N PHE A 149 15.63 -3.93 -11.48
CA PHE A 149 14.77 -4.55 -10.47
C PHE A 149 14.98 -6.07 -10.32
N ILE A 150 15.30 -6.78 -11.41
CA ILE A 150 15.70 -8.18 -11.37
C ILE A 150 17.00 -8.32 -10.57
N ALA A 151 17.98 -7.44 -10.81
CA ALA A 151 19.22 -7.43 -10.02
C ALA A 151 18.96 -7.12 -8.54
N ASP A 152 18.13 -6.12 -8.23
CA ASP A 152 17.75 -5.77 -6.85
C ASP A 152 17.11 -6.95 -6.11
N VAL A 153 16.10 -7.59 -6.71
CA VAL A 153 15.42 -8.72 -6.06
C VAL A 153 16.33 -9.95 -5.95
N SER A 154 17.25 -10.15 -6.89
CA SER A 154 18.23 -11.24 -6.85
C SER A 154 19.22 -11.05 -5.70
N VAL A 155 19.77 -9.84 -5.54
CA VAL A 155 20.66 -9.51 -4.42
C VAL A 155 19.93 -9.62 -3.08
N LYS A 156 18.71 -9.07 -2.98
CA LYS A 156 17.87 -9.20 -1.77
C LYS A 156 17.60 -10.66 -1.42
N SER A 157 17.22 -11.47 -2.41
CA SER A 157 16.93 -12.90 -2.21
C SER A 157 18.16 -13.67 -1.71
N TYR A 158 19.33 -13.37 -2.27
CA TYR A 158 20.60 -13.95 -1.83
C TYR A 158 20.97 -13.54 -0.40
N LEU A 159 20.83 -12.25 -0.05
CA LEU A 159 21.17 -11.72 1.27
C LEU A 159 20.27 -12.24 2.40
N ILE A 160 18.97 -12.41 2.14
CA ILE A 160 17.98 -12.87 3.14
C ILE A 160 17.99 -14.40 3.29
N GLY A 161 18.33 -15.13 2.23
CA GLY A 161 18.29 -16.59 2.21
C GLY A 161 16.91 -17.15 1.87
N TRP A 162 16.89 -18.35 1.29
CA TRP A 162 15.70 -18.97 0.68
C TRP A 162 14.55 -19.26 1.65
N ASP A 163 14.85 -19.63 2.89
CA ASP A 163 13.82 -20.01 3.87
C ASP A 163 13.04 -18.80 4.40
N GLU A 164 13.75 -17.69 4.61
CA GLU A 164 13.15 -16.44 5.09
C GLU A 164 12.51 -15.64 3.94
N PHE A 165 13.07 -15.78 2.73
CA PHE A 165 12.51 -15.26 1.49
C PHE A 165 11.03 -15.67 1.32
N ARG A 166 10.72 -16.97 1.45
CA ARG A 166 9.36 -17.50 1.26
C ARG A 166 8.34 -17.00 2.30
N LYS A 167 8.80 -16.61 3.49
CA LYS A 167 7.93 -16.07 4.55
C LYS A 167 7.58 -14.60 4.32
N THR A 168 8.44 -13.87 3.60
CA THR A 168 8.30 -12.43 3.41
C THR A 168 7.32 -12.11 2.28
N LYS A 169 6.04 -11.90 2.63
CA LYS A 169 4.95 -11.61 1.67
C LYS A 169 5.24 -10.44 0.72
N TRP A 170 5.93 -9.40 1.20
CA TRP A 170 6.32 -8.24 0.39
C TRP A 170 7.29 -8.60 -0.74
N LEU A 171 8.23 -9.49 -0.47
CA LEU A 171 9.23 -9.91 -1.44
C LEU A 171 8.64 -10.88 -2.47
N MET A 172 7.74 -11.76 -2.04
CA MET A 172 6.92 -12.59 -2.94
C MET A 172 6.04 -11.73 -3.86
N ALA A 173 5.38 -10.70 -3.31
CA ALA A 173 4.60 -9.75 -4.11
C ALA A 173 5.47 -8.99 -5.11
N TYR A 174 6.72 -8.66 -4.75
CA TYR A 174 7.66 -8.03 -5.67
C TYR A 174 8.02 -8.91 -6.87
N ILE A 175 8.35 -10.19 -6.63
CA ILE A 175 8.58 -11.13 -7.74
C ILE A 175 7.33 -11.28 -8.61
N LEU A 176 6.15 -11.44 -8.00
CA LEU A 176 4.90 -11.58 -8.74
C LEU A 176 4.65 -10.38 -9.64
N VAL A 177 4.74 -9.16 -9.10
CA VAL A 177 4.56 -7.92 -9.86
C VAL A 177 5.58 -7.81 -10.99
N LEU A 178 6.86 -8.10 -10.71
CA LEU A 178 7.92 -8.04 -11.71
C LEU A 178 7.70 -9.04 -12.85
N LEU A 179 7.27 -10.27 -12.53
CA LEU A 179 6.93 -11.29 -13.55
C LEU A 179 5.73 -10.87 -14.39
N THR A 180 4.65 -10.38 -13.76
CA THR A 180 3.48 -9.87 -14.49
C THR A 180 3.87 -8.71 -15.41
N SER A 181 4.72 -7.80 -14.95
CA SER A 181 5.23 -6.69 -15.75
C SER A 181 6.10 -7.15 -16.94
N LEU A 182 6.93 -8.18 -16.77
CA LEU A 182 7.75 -8.74 -17.86
C LEU A 182 6.90 -9.49 -18.90
N VAL A 183 5.85 -10.19 -18.47
CA VAL A 183 4.91 -10.85 -19.38
C VAL A 183 4.16 -9.81 -20.22
N ASP A 184 3.61 -8.79 -19.57
CA ASP A 184 2.92 -7.67 -20.23
C ASP A 184 3.85 -6.91 -21.21
N TRP A 185 5.11 -6.69 -20.82
CA TRP A 185 6.13 -6.13 -21.71
C TRP A 185 6.41 -7.03 -22.93
N SER A 186 6.53 -8.34 -22.73
CA SER A 186 6.75 -9.30 -23.82
C SER A 186 5.57 -9.34 -24.79
N ILE A 187 4.34 -9.23 -24.29
CA ILE A 187 3.11 -9.14 -25.10
C ILE A 187 3.11 -7.82 -25.90
N SER A 188 3.44 -6.70 -25.28
CA SER A 188 3.55 -5.38 -25.95
C SER A 188 4.56 -5.41 -27.10
N LEU A 189 5.70 -6.05 -26.89
CA LEU A 189 6.73 -6.19 -27.92
C LEU A 189 6.25 -7.10 -29.07
N SER A 190 5.57 -8.21 -28.75
CA SER A 190 5.06 -9.15 -29.76
C SER A 190 3.94 -8.57 -30.63
N SER A 191 3.17 -7.61 -30.09
CA SER A 191 2.05 -6.96 -30.76
C SER A 191 2.43 -5.66 -31.47
N SER A 192 3.73 -5.40 -31.66
CA SER A 192 4.25 -4.17 -32.27
C SER A 192 3.69 -2.89 -31.63
N CYS A 193 3.47 -2.91 -30.31
CA CYS A 193 2.94 -1.79 -29.51
C CYS A 193 1.51 -1.33 -29.87
N HIS A 194 0.71 -2.17 -30.54
CA HIS A 194 -0.71 -1.89 -30.84
C HIS A 194 -1.68 -2.21 -29.69
N GLU A 195 -1.18 -2.44 -28.49
CA GLU A 195 -2.00 -2.76 -27.31
C GLU A 195 -2.59 -1.50 -26.67
N ASN A 196 -3.92 -1.50 -26.50
CA ASN A 196 -4.67 -0.38 -25.92
C ASN A 196 -4.53 -0.27 -24.40
N LEU A 197 -4.27 -1.39 -23.70
CA LEU A 197 -4.23 -1.45 -22.24
C LEU A 197 -2.93 -2.09 -21.77
N ARG A 198 -2.07 -1.30 -21.12
CA ARG A 198 -0.79 -1.78 -20.56
C ARG A 198 -0.94 -1.95 -19.05
N ILE A 199 -1.13 -3.18 -18.60
CA ILE A 199 -1.41 -3.48 -17.17
C ILE A 199 -0.21 -3.10 -16.30
N ARG A 200 1.01 -3.25 -16.82
CA ARG A 200 2.26 -2.93 -16.11
C ARG A 200 2.32 -1.49 -15.58
N ARG A 201 1.66 -0.53 -16.23
CA ARG A 201 1.63 0.88 -15.80
C ARG A 201 1.02 1.05 -14.41
N ILE A 202 -0.08 0.34 -14.13
CA ILE A 202 -0.78 0.38 -12.84
C ILE A 202 0.07 -0.23 -11.73
N LEU A 203 0.96 -1.16 -12.09
CA LEU A 203 1.85 -1.84 -11.16
C LEU A 203 3.08 -1.01 -10.77
N ARG A 204 3.52 -0.02 -11.56
CA ARG A 204 4.76 0.75 -11.30
C ARG A 204 4.85 1.40 -9.92
N PRO A 205 3.79 2.01 -9.36
CA PRO A 205 3.82 2.56 -8.00
C PRO A 205 4.16 1.52 -6.92
N PHE A 206 3.94 0.23 -7.20
CA PHE A 206 4.35 -0.85 -6.31
C PHE A 206 5.87 -0.90 -6.09
N PHE A 207 6.69 -0.56 -7.09
CA PHE A 207 8.15 -0.57 -6.94
C PHE A 207 8.62 0.49 -5.93
N LEU A 208 8.01 1.67 -5.95
CA LEU A 208 8.22 2.71 -4.93
C LEU A 208 7.78 2.22 -3.54
N LEU A 209 6.61 1.61 -3.47
CA LEU A 209 6.07 1.05 -2.23
C LEU A 209 6.96 -0.06 -1.65
N GLN A 210 7.53 -0.89 -2.51
CA GLN A 210 8.40 -1.99 -2.12
C GLN A 210 9.75 -1.48 -1.59
N ASN A 211 10.26 -0.34 -2.09
CA ASN A 211 11.50 0.24 -1.59
C ASN A 211 11.31 0.97 -0.24
N SER A 212 10.19 1.65 -0.03
CA SER A 212 9.97 2.45 1.18
C SER A 212 9.42 1.63 2.36
N SER A 213 10.21 1.51 3.43
CA SER A 213 9.78 0.86 4.68
C SER A 213 8.65 1.63 5.39
N MET A 214 8.66 2.96 5.30
CA MET A 214 7.64 3.82 5.91
C MET A 214 6.29 3.67 5.22
N MET A 215 6.25 3.63 3.89
CA MET A 215 5.00 3.42 3.16
C MET A 215 4.35 2.07 3.48
N LYS A 216 5.15 1.01 3.64
CA LYS A 216 4.64 -0.31 4.09
C LYS A 216 4.01 -0.24 5.47
N LYS A 217 4.61 0.49 6.42
CA LYS A 217 4.04 0.71 7.76
C LYS A 217 2.75 1.50 7.68
N THR A 218 2.70 2.55 6.85
CA THR A 218 1.49 3.35 6.63
C THR A 218 0.36 2.52 6.03
N LEU A 219 0.61 1.71 5.00
CA LEU A 219 -0.41 0.80 4.45
C LEU A 219 -0.89 -0.24 5.46
N LYS A 220 0.02 -0.75 6.30
CA LYS A 220 -0.36 -1.66 7.40
C LYS A 220 -1.28 -0.95 8.41
N SER A 221 -1.04 0.33 8.67
CA SER A 221 -1.90 1.17 9.51
C SER A 221 -3.27 1.37 8.86
N ILE A 222 -3.32 1.78 7.59
CA ILE A 222 -4.58 1.95 6.84
C ILE A 222 -5.39 0.65 6.81
N LYS A 223 -4.74 -0.50 6.60
CA LYS A 223 -5.40 -1.80 6.62
C LYS A 223 -6.01 -2.12 8.00
N ARG A 224 -5.37 -1.69 9.09
CA ARG A 224 -5.88 -1.87 10.46
C ARG A 224 -7.10 -0.98 10.74
N THR A 225 -7.16 0.22 10.17
CA THR A 225 -8.30 1.15 10.35
C THR A 225 -9.47 0.86 9.40
N LEU A 226 -9.22 0.15 8.29
CA LEU A 226 -10.24 -0.21 7.30
C LEU A 226 -11.51 -0.89 7.88
N PRO A 227 -11.45 -1.89 8.77
CA PRO A 227 -12.66 -2.51 9.33
C PRO A 227 -13.51 -1.54 10.15
N GLU A 228 -12.91 -0.59 10.87
CA GLU A 228 -13.65 0.43 11.62
C GLU A 228 -14.39 1.38 10.66
N ILE A 229 -13.69 1.85 9.63
CA ILE A 229 -14.25 2.70 8.57
C ILE A 229 -15.39 1.99 7.82
N ALA A 230 -15.28 0.68 7.60
CA ALA A 230 -16.31 -0.09 6.89
C ALA A 230 -17.67 -0.05 7.61
N SER A 231 -17.69 -0.06 8.95
CA SER A 231 -18.94 0.03 9.71
C SER A 231 -19.65 1.39 9.53
N VAL A 232 -18.90 2.50 9.55
CA VAL A 232 -19.42 3.86 9.29
C VAL A 232 -19.88 3.99 7.85
N MET A 233 -19.13 3.45 6.89
CA MET A 233 -19.52 3.44 5.47
C MET A 233 -20.81 2.66 5.23
N LEU A 234 -21.05 1.56 5.94
CA LEU A 234 -22.30 0.81 5.87
C LEU A 234 -23.48 1.65 6.38
N LEU A 235 -23.32 2.31 7.54
CA LEU A 235 -24.35 3.18 8.10
C LEU A 235 -24.66 4.36 7.17
N LEU A 236 -23.63 4.93 6.56
CA LEU A 236 -23.76 5.99 5.55
C LEU A 236 -24.48 5.51 4.29
N ALA A 237 -24.20 4.29 3.82
CA ALA A 237 -24.88 3.69 2.67
C ALA A 237 -26.38 3.47 2.97
N VAL A 238 -26.72 3.02 4.18
CA VAL A 238 -28.13 2.89 4.61
C VAL A 238 -28.81 4.26 4.66
N HIS A 239 -28.14 5.29 5.21
CA HIS A 239 -28.64 6.68 5.20
C HIS A 239 -28.92 7.18 3.78
N LEU A 240 -27.97 7.01 2.85
CA LEU A 240 -28.14 7.37 1.44
C LEU A 240 -29.32 6.63 0.81
N PHE A 241 -29.42 5.31 1.01
CA PHE A 241 -30.50 4.50 0.42
C PHE A 241 -31.88 4.90 0.95
N LEU A 242 -32.03 5.10 2.26
CA LEU A 242 -33.28 5.52 2.87
C LEU A 242 -33.73 6.88 2.35
N PHE A 243 -32.85 7.89 2.39
CA PHE A 243 -33.17 9.22 1.89
C PHE A 243 -33.40 9.25 0.38
N THR A 244 -32.75 8.37 -0.39
CA THR A 244 -33.04 8.20 -1.83
C THR A 244 -34.47 7.72 -2.04
N MET A 245 -34.91 6.69 -1.32
CA MET A 245 -36.28 6.19 -1.42
C MET A 245 -37.30 7.26 -1.01
N PHE A 246 -37.05 7.98 0.10
CA PHE A 246 -37.92 9.08 0.52
C PHE A 246 -37.94 10.23 -0.50
N GLY A 247 -36.79 10.63 -1.04
CA GLY A 247 -36.69 11.70 -2.04
C GLY A 247 -37.48 11.38 -3.31
N ILE A 248 -37.35 10.15 -3.82
CA ILE A 248 -38.15 9.70 -4.97
C ILE A 248 -39.64 9.70 -4.64
N LEU A 249 -40.06 9.19 -3.47
CA LEU A 249 -41.48 9.20 -3.10
C LEU A 249 -42.05 10.62 -2.94
N LEU A 250 -41.26 11.54 -2.40
CA LEU A 250 -41.66 12.92 -2.13
C LEU A 250 -41.70 13.78 -3.40
N PHE A 251 -40.75 13.58 -4.32
CA PHE A 251 -40.55 14.45 -5.49
C PHE A 251 -40.97 13.83 -6.83
N ALA A 252 -41.06 12.50 -6.96
CA ALA A 252 -41.45 11.85 -8.22
C ALA A 252 -42.97 11.85 -8.49
N ARG A 253 -43.80 12.22 -7.49
CA ARG A 253 -45.27 12.14 -7.56
C ARG A 253 -46.01 13.47 -7.48
N THR A 254 -45.35 14.58 -7.77
CA THR A 254 -46.04 15.88 -7.89
C THR A 254 -46.98 15.81 -9.10
N LYS A 255 -48.27 15.69 -8.82
CA LYS A 255 -49.34 15.32 -9.77
C LYS A 255 -49.88 16.50 -10.57
N ASP A 256 -49.25 17.66 -10.42
CA ASP A 256 -49.68 18.89 -11.07
C ASP A 256 -49.09 18.92 -12.47
N GLY A 257 -49.97 18.99 -13.49
CA GLY A 257 -49.69 18.78 -14.92
C GLY A 257 -48.73 19.76 -15.60
N GLN A 258 -47.79 20.33 -14.85
CA GLN A 258 -46.65 21.08 -15.34
C GLN A 258 -45.40 20.27 -14.96
N GLN A 259 -44.98 19.44 -15.89
CA GLN A 259 -43.79 18.60 -15.77
C GLN A 259 -42.56 19.52 -15.74
N ASP A 260 -42.23 20.02 -14.55
CA ASP A 260 -41.07 20.87 -14.33
C ASP A 260 -39.82 20.02 -14.60
N LYS A 261 -39.24 20.23 -15.79
CA LYS A 261 -38.14 19.42 -16.35
C LYS A 261 -36.91 19.38 -15.43
N GLU A 262 -36.72 20.38 -14.59
CA GLU A 262 -35.56 20.49 -13.68
C GLU A 262 -35.54 19.39 -12.62
N TRP A 263 -36.70 18.95 -12.13
CA TRP A 263 -36.79 17.91 -11.10
C TRP A 263 -36.44 16.52 -11.58
N GLN A 264 -36.76 16.26 -12.86
CA GLN A 264 -36.47 14.99 -13.50
C GLN A 264 -34.96 14.76 -13.60
N GLY A 265 -34.14 15.81 -13.54
CA GLY A 265 -32.68 15.70 -13.51
C GLY A 265 -32.12 15.15 -12.19
N TYR A 266 -32.82 15.34 -11.06
CA TYR A 266 -32.31 14.97 -9.74
C TYR A 266 -32.99 13.74 -9.13
N PHE A 267 -34.34 13.68 -9.10
CA PHE A 267 -35.09 12.68 -8.32
C PHE A 267 -36.00 11.76 -9.16
N HIS A 268 -35.62 11.46 -10.41
CA HIS A 268 -36.42 10.63 -11.31
C HIS A 268 -36.15 9.12 -11.17
N ASN A 269 -34.88 8.71 -11.23
CA ASN A 269 -34.46 7.32 -11.13
C ASN A 269 -33.66 7.09 -9.85
N LEU A 270 -33.60 5.83 -9.41
CA LEU A 270 -32.77 5.41 -8.26
C LEU A 270 -31.29 5.82 -8.40
N PRO A 271 -30.56 5.50 -9.49
CA PRO A 271 -29.15 5.89 -9.62
C PRO A 271 -28.95 7.42 -9.62
N ASP A 272 -29.79 8.17 -10.34
CA ASP A 272 -29.67 9.64 -10.44
C ASP A 272 -29.98 10.34 -9.11
N SER A 273 -30.96 9.81 -8.37
CA SER A 273 -31.32 10.29 -7.03
C SER A 273 -30.22 9.99 -6.01
N LEU A 274 -29.65 8.79 -6.08
CA LEU A 274 -28.57 8.36 -5.22
C LEU A 274 -27.30 9.18 -5.46
N THR A 275 -26.93 9.45 -6.72
CA THR A 275 -25.80 10.31 -7.06
C THR A 275 -26.05 11.76 -6.63
N SER A 276 -27.25 12.29 -6.86
CA SER A 276 -27.62 13.65 -6.42
C SER A 276 -27.48 13.82 -4.91
N LEU A 277 -27.93 12.84 -4.13
CA LEU A 277 -27.77 12.83 -2.67
C LEU A 277 -26.32 12.55 -2.23
N LEU A 278 -25.58 11.72 -2.95
CA LEU A 278 -24.15 11.48 -2.67
C LEU A 278 -23.32 12.76 -2.88
N VAL A 279 -23.60 13.53 -3.94
CA VAL A 279 -22.97 14.83 -4.20
C VAL A 279 -23.41 15.87 -3.15
N LEU A 280 -24.66 15.79 -2.69
CA LEU A 280 -25.17 16.64 -1.60
C LEU A 280 -24.53 16.30 -0.25
N LEU A 281 -24.21 15.03 0.01
CA LEU A 281 -23.48 14.63 1.22
C LEU A 281 -22.11 15.32 1.29
N THR A 282 -21.48 15.49 0.12
CA THR A 282 -20.23 16.28 -0.04
C THR A 282 -20.49 17.78 -0.22
N THR A 283 -21.74 18.23 -0.13
CA THR A 283 -22.20 19.62 -0.23
C THR A 283 -21.80 20.36 -1.52
N ALA A 284 -21.55 19.61 -2.60
CA ALA A 284 -21.04 20.17 -3.85
C ALA A 284 -22.12 20.76 -4.78
N ASN A 285 -23.38 20.37 -4.59
CA ASN A 285 -24.55 20.85 -5.35
C ASN A 285 -25.58 21.57 -4.46
N ASN A 286 -25.14 22.12 -3.33
CA ASN A 286 -25.96 22.99 -2.49
C ASN A 286 -25.79 24.46 -2.94
N PRO A 287 -26.86 25.23 -3.19
CA PRO A 287 -28.29 24.95 -3.03
C PRO A 287 -29.01 24.35 -4.26
N ASP A 288 -28.31 24.13 -5.36
CA ASP A 288 -28.89 23.76 -6.67
C ASP A 288 -29.86 22.57 -6.62
N VAL A 289 -29.54 21.53 -5.87
CA VAL A 289 -30.41 20.34 -5.74
C VAL A 289 -31.71 20.61 -4.96
N MET A 290 -31.73 21.66 -4.13
CA MET A 290 -32.85 22.02 -3.26
C MET A 290 -33.76 23.10 -3.87
N ILE A 291 -33.24 23.98 -4.73
CA ILE A 291 -33.97 25.13 -5.29
C ILE A 291 -35.32 24.75 -5.93
N PRO A 292 -35.40 23.71 -6.79
CA PRO A 292 -36.67 23.30 -7.39
C PRO A 292 -37.73 22.95 -6.33
N ALA A 293 -37.31 22.32 -5.22
CA ALA A 293 -38.16 21.96 -4.08
C ALA A 293 -38.63 23.16 -3.31
N TYR A 294 -37.67 23.99 -2.96
CA TYR A 294 -37.87 25.15 -2.11
C TYR A 294 -38.82 26.17 -2.76
N SER A 295 -38.72 26.33 -4.08
CA SER A 295 -39.59 27.24 -4.84
C SER A 295 -41.06 26.81 -4.86
N LYS A 296 -41.35 25.50 -4.80
CA LYS A 296 -42.72 24.97 -4.72
C LYS A 296 -43.31 25.08 -3.33
N ASN A 297 -42.55 24.65 -2.33
CA ASN A 297 -42.93 24.78 -0.93
C ASN A 297 -41.68 24.87 -0.07
N ARG A 298 -41.59 25.93 0.73
CA ARG A 298 -40.46 26.15 1.65
C ARG A 298 -40.28 24.98 2.62
N ALA A 299 -41.33 24.23 2.96
CA ALA A 299 -41.26 23.06 3.83
C ALA A 299 -40.32 21.95 3.32
N TYR A 300 -40.09 21.85 2.01
CA TYR A 300 -39.19 20.83 1.46
C TYR A 300 -37.73 21.03 1.86
N CYS A 301 -37.31 22.23 2.31
CA CYS A 301 -35.95 22.44 2.82
C CYS A 301 -35.62 21.54 4.02
N ILE A 302 -36.63 21.14 4.80
CA ILE A 302 -36.49 20.29 5.98
C ILE A 302 -35.85 18.96 5.60
N PHE A 303 -36.24 18.37 4.46
CA PHE A 303 -35.68 17.12 3.96
C PHE A 303 -34.16 17.22 3.72
N PHE A 304 -33.73 18.26 2.99
CA PHE A 304 -32.32 18.46 2.64
C PHE A 304 -31.46 18.85 3.85
N ILE A 305 -32.02 19.63 4.79
CA ILE A 305 -31.37 19.96 6.05
C ILE A 305 -31.19 18.71 6.90
N LEU A 306 -32.24 17.90 7.09
CA LEU A 306 -32.15 16.62 7.83
C LEU A 306 -31.12 15.68 7.20
N PHE A 307 -31.17 15.52 5.88
CA PHE A 307 -30.22 14.68 5.16
C PHE A 307 -28.77 15.11 5.41
N THR A 308 -28.49 16.41 5.31
CA THR A 308 -27.13 16.96 5.43
C THR A 308 -26.66 16.88 6.88
N VAL A 309 -27.48 17.29 7.84
CA VAL A 309 -27.12 17.24 9.28
C VAL A 309 -26.85 15.80 9.71
N ILE A 310 -27.75 14.88 9.42
CA ILE A 310 -27.57 13.46 9.77
C ILE A 310 -26.33 12.90 9.04
N GLY A 311 -26.19 13.14 7.74
CA GLY A 311 -25.06 12.65 6.95
C GLY A 311 -23.70 13.12 7.47
N LYS A 312 -23.57 14.41 7.80
CA LYS A 312 -22.33 14.96 8.38
C LYS A 312 -22.07 14.42 9.79
N LEU A 313 -23.11 14.27 10.61
CA LEU A 313 -22.98 13.65 11.93
C LEU A 313 -22.47 12.21 11.82
N LEU A 314 -23.04 11.41 10.90
CA LEU A 314 -22.61 10.03 10.65
C LEU A 314 -21.13 9.94 10.23
N VAL A 315 -20.69 10.82 9.31
CA VAL A 315 -19.28 10.90 8.89
C VAL A 315 -18.36 11.34 10.04
N SER A 316 -18.85 12.22 10.92
CA SER A 316 -18.12 12.75 12.07
C SER A 316 -18.20 11.88 13.33
N LEU A 317 -18.84 10.71 13.33
CA LEU A 317 -18.97 9.88 14.55
C LEU A 317 -17.62 9.49 15.20
N ASN A 318 -16.51 9.62 14.48
CA ASN A 318 -15.15 9.35 14.97
C ASN A 318 -14.26 10.61 15.15
N LYS A 319 -14.79 11.82 14.92
CA LYS A 319 -14.05 13.09 15.10
C LYS A 319 -14.94 14.10 15.81
N THR A 320 -14.37 14.93 16.69
CA THR A 320 -15.13 15.93 17.47
C THR A 320 -16.04 16.77 16.55
N PRO A 321 -17.38 16.76 16.76
CA PRO A 321 -18.37 17.32 15.82
C PRO A 321 -18.34 18.86 15.70
N ALA A 322 -17.58 19.55 16.55
CA ALA A 322 -17.59 21.00 16.66
C ALA A 322 -16.98 21.74 15.46
N GLU A 323 -15.98 21.17 14.77
CA GLU A 323 -15.30 21.86 13.67
C GLU A 323 -16.01 21.68 12.31
N ALA A 324 -16.75 20.59 12.12
CA ALA A 324 -17.42 20.29 10.85
C ALA A 324 -18.79 21.00 10.69
N MET A 325 -19.45 21.34 11.80
CA MET A 325 -20.77 21.99 11.77
C MET A 325 -20.71 23.51 11.56
N GLN A 326 -19.62 24.16 11.97
CA GLN A 326 -19.57 25.62 12.12
C GLN A 326 -19.47 26.37 10.77
N CYS A 327 -18.86 25.80 9.73
CA CYS A 327 -18.64 26.50 8.45
C CYS A 327 -19.87 26.49 7.52
N GLU A 328 -20.64 25.39 7.49
CA GLU A 328 -21.65 25.16 6.44
C GLU A 328 -23.07 25.56 6.85
N PHE A 329 -23.38 25.56 8.16
CA PHE A 329 -24.64 26.12 8.66
C PHE A 329 -24.79 27.60 8.28
N CYS A 330 -23.67 28.32 8.17
CA CYS A 330 -23.64 29.71 7.74
C CYS A 330 -24.01 29.88 6.25
N VAL A 331 -23.62 28.94 5.39
CA VAL A 331 -23.94 28.96 3.95
C VAL A 331 -25.41 28.62 3.72
N MET A 332 -25.92 27.57 4.37
CA MET A 332 -27.34 27.20 4.31
C MET A 332 -28.25 28.28 4.91
N ALA A 333 -27.87 28.86 6.06
CA ALA A 333 -28.62 29.96 6.67
C ALA A 333 -28.63 31.20 5.79
N ASN A 334 -27.54 31.53 5.09
CA ASN A 334 -27.50 32.66 4.18
C ASN A 334 -28.40 32.49 2.95
N VAL A 335 -28.58 31.27 2.44
CA VAL A 335 -29.55 31.00 1.35
C VAL A 335 -31.01 31.08 1.85
N ILE A 336 -31.28 30.64 3.09
CA ILE A 336 -32.63 30.68 3.67
C ILE A 336 -33.02 32.09 4.12
N VAL A 337 -32.07 32.89 4.62
CA VAL A 337 -32.29 34.24 5.19
C VAL A 337 -32.05 35.36 4.17
N GLY A 338 -31.16 35.16 3.19
CA GLY A 338 -30.81 36.15 2.17
C GLY A 338 -31.76 36.24 0.97
N GLY A 339 -32.85 35.46 0.97
CA GLY A 339 -33.92 35.51 -0.02
C GLY A 339 -35.17 36.26 0.45
N ALA A 340 -34.99 37.36 1.18
CA ALA A 340 -36.05 38.29 1.59
C ALA A 340 -35.85 39.66 0.93
#